data_AF-A0A483K7K8-F1
#
_entry.id   AF-A0A483K7K8-F1
#
_cell.length_a   1.000
_cell.length_b   1.000
_cell.length_c   1.000
_cell.angle_alpha   90.00
_cell.angle_beta   90.00
_cell.angle_gamma   90.00
#
_symmetry.space_group_name_H-M   'P 1'
#
loop_
_entity.id
_entity.type
_entity.pdbx_description
1 polymer ?
#
loop_
_entity_poly.entity_id
_entity_poly.type
_entity_poly.pdbx_seq_one_letter_code
_entity_poly.pdbx_strand_id
1 'polypeptide(L)'
;MTDHNQQSSRKYVQVNNPEPVFTVPQDYTPWPFSLKLMVKANGFTESFSFDIASAMSRRDGIRKRKPPFLRRRAMNALLMAMCFYYDPLSNKVLRSLREIALECGLATKSLSGEVSITRAIRAMESLEKDFEFVACSSDSYSTAEIFFTPKLFEFLGVFPLSLSEARLKCLAAKNSDRESADE
;
A
#
# COMPACT_ATOMS: atom_id res chain seq x y z
N MET A 1 -45.31 -29.15 2.20
CA MET A 1 -44.63 -29.44 0.92
C MET A 1 -43.26 -28.80 0.97
N THR A 2 -42.26 -29.60 0.65
CA THR A 2 -40.82 -29.50 0.88
C THR A 2 -40.15 -28.33 0.17
N ASP A 3 -39.06 -27.85 0.80
CA ASP A 3 -38.02 -26.95 0.28
C ASP A 3 -37.59 -27.24 -1.16
N HIS A 4 -37.25 -26.16 -1.90
CA HIS A 4 -36.12 -26.19 -2.82
C HIS A 4 -35.33 -24.88 -2.82
N ASN A 5 -34.30 -24.87 -1.96
CA ASN A 5 -32.90 -24.81 -2.39
C ASN A 5 -32.48 -23.56 -3.19
N GLN A 6 -32.18 -22.47 -2.49
CA GLN A 6 -31.30 -21.40 -2.99
C GLN A 6 -29.90 -21.97 -3.13
N GLN A 7 -29.59 -22.39 -4.36
CA GLN A 7 -28.29 -22.94 -4.74
C GLN A 7 -27.25 -21.81 -4.67
N SER A 8 -26.62 -21.64 -3.50
CA SER A 8 -25.44 -20.81 -3.33
C SER A 8 -24.36 -21.34 -4.27
N SER A 9 -24.16 -20.67 -5.41
CA SER A 9 -23.04 -20.96 -6.29
C SER A 9 -21.76 -20.62 -5.54
N ARG A 10 -21.18 -21.60 -4.83
CA ARG A 10 -19.87 -21.48 -4.20
C ARG A 10 -18.81 -21.37 -5.29
N LYS A 11 -18.66 -20.15 -5.86
CA LYS A 11 -17.47 -19.78 -6.60
C LYS A 11 -16.28 -20.06 -5.67
N TYR A 12 -15.27 -20.78 -6.16
CA TYR A 12 -14.05 -21.01 -5.38
C TYR A 12 -13.43 -19.65 -5.04
N VAL A 13 -13.53 -19.25 -3.77
CA VAL A 13 -12.95 -18.01 -3.26
C VAL A 13 -11.60 -18.37 -2.65
N GLN A 14 -10.52 -18.09 -3.41
CA GLN A 14 -9.15 -18.41 -2.99
C GLN A 14 -8.68 -17.62 -1.75
N VAL A 15 -9.35 -16.51 -1.42
CA VAL A 15 -8.95 -15.57 -0.36
C VAL A 15 -10.15 -15.03 0.40
N ASN A 16 -10.05 -14.85 1.72
CA ASN A 16 -11.18 -14.41 2.55
C ASN A 16 -11.85 -13.11 2.06
N ASN A 17 -11.05 -12.11 1.69
CA ASN A 17 -11.53 -10.86 1.11
C ASN A 17 -11.00 -10.66 -0.33
N PRO A 18 -11.79 -10.93 -1.38
CA PRO A 18 -11.34 -10.76 -2.78
C PRO A 18 -11.23 -9.29 -3.22
N GLU A 19 -11.86 -8.36 -2.48
CA GLU A 19 -11.93 -6.92 -2.76
C GLU A 19 -11.34 -6.11 -1.59
N PRO A 20 -10.03 -6.23 -1.32
CA PRO A 20 -9.40 -5.41 -0.29
C PRO A 20 -9.46 -3.93 -0.68
N VAL A 21 -9.91 -3.10 0.25
CA VAL A 21 -10.01 -1.65 0.09
C VAL A 21 -9.44 -1.01 1.35
N PHE A 22 -8.59 -0.01 1.18
CA PHE A 22 -8.10 0.80 2.30
C PHE A 22 -9.24 1.66 2.84
N THR A 23 -9.56 1.50 4.13
CA THR A 23 -10.54 2.31 4.83
C THR A 23 -9.82 3.44 5.56
N VAL A 24 -10.13 4.68 5.19
CA VAL A 24 -9.49 5.87 5.78
C VAL A 24 -9.89 6.00 7.25
N PRO A 25 -8.92 6.08 8.19
CA PRO A 25 -9.21 6.32 9.60
C PRO A 25 -9.73 7.76 9.82
N GLN A 26 -10.53 7.95 10.87
CA GLN A 26 -11.07 9.28 11.23
C GLN A 26 -10.12 10.08 12.14
N ASP A 27 -9.20 9.40 12.82
CA ASP A 27 -8.32 9.95 13.85
C ASP A 27 -6.93 10.35 13.32
N TYR A 28 -6.71 10.28 12.00
CA TYR A 28 -5.43 10.63 11.39
C TYR A 28 -5.59 11.68 10.30
N THR A 29 -4.80 12.75 10.39
CA THR A 29 -4.72 13.79 9.36
C THR A 29 -3.44 13.61 8.54
N PRO A 30 -3.51 13.20 7.27
CA PRO A 30 -2.35 13.03 6.41
C PRO A 30 -1.81 14.38 5.91
N TRP A 31 -0.55 14.40 5.50
CA TRP A 31 0.00 15.55 4.79
C TRP A 31 -0.77 15.79 3.46
N PRO A 32 -0.96 17.06 3.03
CA PRO A 32 -1.60 17.35 1.75
C PRO A 32 -0.93 16.67 0.55
N PHE A 33 0.40 16.46 0.60
CA PHE A 33 1.13 15.73 -0.43
C PHE A 33 0.76 14.23 -0.44
N SER A 34 0.59 13.62 0.73
CA SER A 34 0.24 12.21 0.89
C SER A 34 -1.14 11.90 0.31
N LEU A 35 -2.11 12.83 0.45
CA LEU A 35 -3.40 12.74 -0.25
C LEU A 35 -3.26 12.78 -1.77
N LYS A 36 -2.43 13.67 -2.32
CA LYS A 36 -2.16 13.72 -3.77
C LYS A 36 -1.50 12.43 -4.26
N LEU A 37 -0.60 11.87 -3.46
CA LEU A 37 0.09 10.63 -3.76
C LEU A 37 -0.88 9.44 -3.75
N MET A 38 -1.78 9.39 -2.76
CA MET A 38 -2.85 8.40 -2.68
C MET A 38 -3.77 8.45 -3.91
N VAL A 39 -4.16 9.65 -4.37
CA VAL A 39 -4.96 9.80 -5.61
C VAL A 39 -4.22 9.22 -6.82
N LYS A 40 -2.91 9.43 -6.93
CA LYS A 40 -2.09 8.86 -8.01
C LYS A 40 -1.93 7.34 -7.91
N ALA A 41 -1.90 6.80 -6.70
CA ALA A 41 -1.80 5.36 -6.46
C ALA A 41 -3.12 4.61 -6.72
N ASN A 42 -4.26 5.31 -6.72
CA ASN A 42 -5.57 4.68 -6.88
C ASN A 42 -5.72 3.99 -8.25
N GLY A 43 -5.85 2.67 -8.24
CA GLY A 43 -5.97 1.86 -9.45
C GLY A 43 -4.63 1.67 -10.18
N PHE A 44 -3.51 2.08 -9.59
CA PHE A 44 -2.20 2.00 -10.23
C PHE A 44 -1.87 0.60 -10.70
N THR A 45 -2.17 -0.45 -9.93
CA THR A 45 -1.85 -1.85 -10.29
C THR A 45 -2.69 -2.42 -11.43
N GLU A 46 -3.65 -1.65 -11.95
CA GLU A 46 -4.43 -1.96 -13.15
C GLU A 46 -4.10 -1.03 -14.32
N SER A 47 -3.27 0.00 -14.09
CA SER A 47 -2.86 0.97 -15.10
C SER A 47 -1.84 0.42 -16.10
N PHE A 48 -1.73 1.11 -17.24
CA PHE A 48 -0.70 0.86 -18.23
C PHE A 48 0.72 1.05 -17.66
N SER A 49 0.93 2.02 -16.77
CA SER A 49 2.21 2.21 -16.09
C SER A 49 2.63 0.96 -15.32
N PHE A 50 1.70 0.29 -14.64
CA PHE A 50 2.01 -0.97 -13.96
C PHE A 50 2.23 -2.13 -14.94
N ASP A 51 1.60 -2.12 -16.11
CA ASP A 51 1.91 -3.08 -17.18
C ASP A 51 3.34 -2.95 -17.68
N ILE A 52 3.83 -1.71 -17.84
CA ILE A 52 5.24 -1.44 -18.15
C ILE A 52 6.14 -1.97 -17.03
N ALA A 53 5.86 -1.66 -15.76
CA ALA A 53 6.63 -2.16 -14.63
C ALA A 53 6.68 -3.70 -14.60
N SER A 54 5.54 -4.34 -14.88
CA SER A 54 5.47 -5.80 -14.98
C SER A 54 6.21 -6.36 -16.18
N ALA A 55 6.28 -5.66 -17.30
CA ALA A 55 7.07 -6.07 -18.45
C ALA A 55 8.58 -5.95 -18.17
N MET A 56 9.00 -4.87 -17.51
CA MET A 56 10.39 -4.67 -17.07
C MET A 56 10.84 -5.76 -16.09
N SER A 57 10.06 -6.01 -15.03
CA SER A 57 10.31 -7.10 -14.07
C SER A 57 10.40 -8.49 -14.73
N ARG A 58 9.67 -8.69 -15.85
CA ARG A 58 9.77 -9.93 -16.65
C ARG A 58 11.03 -9.99 -17.50
N ARG A 59 11.39 -8.89 -18.16
CA ARG A 59 12.62 -8.77 -18.95
C ARG A 59 13.84 -9.05 -18.08
N ASP A 60 13.84 -8.54 -16.86
CA ASP A 60 14.95 -8.66 -15.92
C ASP A 60 14.98 -10.05 -15.22
N GLY A 61 14.10 -10.96 -15.61
CA GLY A 61 14.07 -12.34 -15.11
C GLY A 61 13.48 -12.52 -13.71
N ILE A 62 13.11 -11.43 -13.03
CA ILE A 62 12.54 -11.43 -11.67
C ILE A 62 11.19 -12.16 -11.66
N ARG A 63 10.33 -11.89 -12.66
CA ARG A 63 9.03 -12.54 -12.80
C ARG A 63 8.85 -13.24 -14.14
N LYS A 64 8.14 -14.37 -14.14
CA LYS A 64 7.74 -15.04 -15.41
C LYS A 64 6.45 -14.47 -16.01
N ARG A 65 5.56 -13.92 -15.17
CA ARG A 65 4.20 -13.48 -15.54
C ARG A 65 3.79 -12.25 -14.73
N LYS A 66 2.82 -11.48 -15.27
CA LYS A 66 2.14 -10.40 -14.52
C LYS A 66 1.54 -10.96 -13.24
N PRO A 67 1.61 -10.24 -12.10
CA PRO A 67 1.00 -10.71 -10.87
C PRO A 67 -0.49 -11.04 -11.05
N PRO A 68 -0.98 -12.14 -10.44
CA PRO A 68 -2.39 -12.51 -10.50
C PRO A 68 -3.29 -11.37 -10.02
N PHE A 69 -4.51 -11.31 -10.55
CA PHE A 69 -5.47 -10.25 -10.25
C PHE A 69 -5.68 -10.00 -8.74
N LEU A 70 -5.90 -11.06 -7.96
CA LEU A 70 -6.07 -10.95 -6.50
C LEU A 70 -4.83 -10.43 -5.75
N ARG A 71 -3.62 -10.60 -6.32
CA ARG A 71 -2.39 -10.01 -5.79
C ARG A 71 -2.33 -8.52 -6.09
N ARG A 72 -2.65 -8.13 -7.31
CA ARG A 72 -2.67 -6.72 -7.74
C ARG A 72 -3.65 -5.89 -6.92
N ARG A 73 -4.82 -6.44 -6.58
CA ARG A 73 -5.78 -5.77 -5.68
C ARG A 73 -5.23 -5.57 -4.27
N ALA A 74 -4.57 -6.59 -3.70
CA ALA A 74 -3.92 -6.45 -2.40
C ALA A 74 -2.81 -5.40 -2.44
N MET A 75 -1.98 -5.40 -3.48
CA MET A 75 -0.95 -4.38 -3.71
C MET A 75 -1.56 -2.98 -3.84
N ASN A 76 -2.68 -2.82 -4.54
CA ASN A 76 -3.37 -1.53 -4.68
C ASN A 76 -3.86 -1.01 -3.32
N ALA A 77 -4.52 -1.86 -2.53
CA ALA A 77 -4.97 -1.48 -1.19
C ALA A 77 -3.79 -1.07 -0.29
N LEU A 78 -2.69 -1.83 -0.31
CA LEU A 78 -1.48 -1.46 0.42
C LEU A 78 -0.89 -0.13 -0.06
N LEU A 79 -0.76 0.09 -1.37
CA LEU A 79 -0.24 1.34 -1.92
C LEU A 79 -1.11 2.54 -1.51
N MET A 80 -2.43 2.39 -1.53
CA MET A 80 -3.36 3.43 -1.07
C MET A 80 -3.09 3.82 0.39
N ALA A 81 -3.03 2.83 1.29
CA ALA A 81 -2.77 3.06 2.70
C ALA A 81 -1.36 3.64 2.95
N MET A 82 -0.33 3.07 2.32
CA MET A 82 1.03 3.55 2.46
C MET A 82 1.19 4.99 1.96
N CYS A 83 0.54 5.35 0.85
CA CYS A 83 0.56 6.72 0.34
C CYS A 83 -0.15 7.68 1.28
N PHE A 84 -1.23 7.25 1.93
CA PHE A 84 -1.95 8.04 2.94
C PHE A 84 -1.08 8.33 4.17
N TYR A 85 -0.36 7.32 4.68
CA TYR A 85 0.53 7.45 5.85
C TYR A 85 1.97 7.87 5.52
N TYR A 86 2.25 8.29 4.29
CA TYR A 86 3.60 8.68 3.88
C TYR A 86 4.03 9.99 4.55
N ASP A 87 5.24 10.02 5.09
CA ASP A 87 5.92 11.25 5.56
C ASP A 87 6.98 11.71 4.54
N PRO A 88 6.77 12.85 3.87
CA PRO A 88 7.74 13.40 2.92
C PRO A 88 9.10 13.72 3.54
N LEU A 89 9.14 14.05 4.84
CA LEU A 89 10.37 14.46 5.52
C LEU A 89 11.32 13.30 5.74
N SER A 90 10.83 12.18 6.29
CA SER A 90 11.64 10.99 6.54
C SER A 90 11.64 9.99 5.39
N ASN A 91 10.79 10.18 4.37
CA ASN A 91 10.52 9.19 3.31
C ASN A 91 10.01 7.85 3.89
N LYS A 92 9.28 7.88 5.00
CA LYS A 92 8.76 6.68 5.70
C LYS A 92 7.24 6.61 5.64
N VAL A 93 6.70 5.40 5.65
CA VAL A 93 5.29 5.15 5.98
C VAL A 93 5.16 5.09 7.50
N LEU A 94 4.33 5.95 8.08
CA LEU A 94 4.20 6.10 9.55
C LEU A 94 3.32 5.03 10.22
N ARG A 95 2.91 4.00 9.49
CA ARG A 95 2.12 2.87 9.99
C ARG A 95 2.79 1.55 9.66
N SER A 96 2.68 0.60 10.59
CA SER A 96 3.18 -0.76 10.39
C SER A 96 2.36 -1.49 9.32
N LEU A 97 2.95 -2.51 8.69
CA LEU A 97 2.23 -3.36 7.74
C LEU A 97 1.03 -4.06 8.41
N ARG A 98 1.10 -4.35 9.71
CA ARG A 98 0.02 -5.01 10.44
C ARG A 98 -1.21 -4.11 10.57
N GLU A 99 -1.02 -2.84 10.93
CA GLU A 99 -2.10 -1.85 11.01
C GLU A 99 -2.72 -1.64 9.62
N ILE A 100 -1.88 -1.40 8.61
CA ILE A 100 -2.32 -1.24 7.22
C ILE A 100 -3.09 -2.48 6.73
N ALA A 101 -2.64 -3.69 7.07
CA ALA A 101 -3.31 -4.91 6.65
C ALA A 101 -4.72 -5.05 7.25
N LEU A 102 -4.94 -4.56 8.48
CA LEU A 102 -6.26 -4.52 9.09
C LEU A 102 -7.16 -3.51 8.37
N GLU A 103 -6.66 -2.30 8.15
CA GLU A 103 -7.40 -1.20 7.49
C GLU A 103 -7.73 -1.48 6.02
N CYS A 104 -6.92 -2.31 5.35
CA CYS A 104 -7.14 -2.78 3.98
C CYS A 104 -8.02 -4.03 3.88
N GLY A 105 -8.46 -4.62 5.00
CA GLY A 105 -9.19 -5.89 5.02
C GLY A 105 -8.37 -7.06 4.46
N LEU A 106 -7.05 -7.02 4.62
CA LEU A 106 -6.09 -8.05 4.21
C LEU A 106 -5.73 -9.01 5.33
N ALA A 107 -5.96 -8.61 6.59
CA ALA A 107 -5.82 -9.46 7.74
C ALA A 107 -6.94 -10.50 7.81
N THR A 108 -6.61 -11.68 8.34
CA THR A 108 -7.55 -12.76 8.64
C THR A 108 -7.48 -13.08 10.12
N LYS A 109 -8.59 -13.49 10.71
CA LYS A 109 -8.66 -13.98 12.09
C LYS A 109 -8.99 -15.46 12.10
N SER A 110 -8.21 -16.26 12.82
CA SER A 110 -8.53 -17.66 13.07
C SER A 110 -9.69 -17.79 14.05
N LEU A 111 -10.22 -19.01 14.22
CA LEU A 111 -11.22 -19.33 15.24
C LEU A 111 -10.70 -19.08 16.67
N SER A 112 -9.38 -19.20 16.89
CA SER A 112 -8.71 -18.90 18.16
C SER A 112 -8.44 -17.40 18.38
N GLY A 113 -8.82 -16.54 17.43
CA GLY A 113 -8.62 -15.09 17.50
C GLY A 113 -7.26 -14.60 17.00
N GLU A 114 -6.41 -15.49 16.51
CA GLU A 114 -5.08 -15.14 16.00
C GLU A 114 -5.18 -14.39 14.66
N VAL A 115 -4.47 -13.26 14.55
CA VAL A 115 -4.48 -12.41 13.35
C VAL A 115 -3.31 -12.76 12.43
N SER A 116 -3.61 -13.23 11.22
CA SER A 116 -2.62 -13.45 10.16
C SER A 116 -2.70 -12.35 9.09
N ILE A 117 -1.54 -11.85 8.69
CA ILE A 117 -1.36 -10.86 7.62
C ILE A 117 -0.60 -11.41 6.41
N THR A 118 -0.57 -12.74 6.22
CA THR A 118 0.21 -13.39 5.14
C THR A 118 -0.11 -12.84 3.75
N ARG A 119 -1.36 -12.43 3.49
CA ARG A 119 -1.72 -11.83 2.20
C ARG A 119 -1.09 -10.46 1.99
N ALA A 120 -1.01 -9.64 3.04
CA ALA A 120 -0.33 -8.36 3.00
C ALA A 120 1.18 -8.55 2.83
N ILE A 121 1.79 -9.50 3.55
CA ILE A 121 3.21 -9.86 3.39
C ILE A 121 3.53 -10.21 1.93
N ARG A 122 2.77 -11.13 1.32
CA ARG A 122 2.99 -11.51 -0.09
C ARG A 122 2.79 -10.37 -1.09
N ALA A 123 1.93 -9.41 -0.77
CA ALA A 123 1.75 -8.22 -1.61
C ALA A 123 2.90 -7.22 -1.41
N MET A 124 3.41 -7.09 -0.18
CA MET A 124 4.60 -6.29 0.15
C MET A 124 5.86 -6.86 -0.51
N GLU A 125 6.07 -8.17 -0.44
CA GLU A 125 7.15 -8.87 -1.14
C GLU A 125 7.12 -8.58 -2.65
N SER A 126 5.92 -8.56 -3.26
CA SER A 126 5.82 -8.15 -4.66
C SER A 126 6.22 -6.69 -4.85
N LEU A 127 5.69 -5.76 -4.05
CA LEU A 127 6.01 -4.33 -4.18
C LEU A 127 7.51 -4.04 -4.02
N GLU A 128 8.20 -4.75 -3.12
CA GLU A 128 9.62 -4.60 -2.88
C GLU A 128 10.47 -5.41 -3.88
N LYS A 129 10.32 -6.74 -3.90
CA LYS A 129 11.26 -7.64 -4.58
C LYS A 129 10.96 -7.77 -6.07
N ASP A 130 9.69 -7.69 -6.47
CA ASP A 130 9.34 -7.81 -7.89
C ASP A 130 9.48 -6.47 -8.64
N PHE A 131 9.17 -5.36 -7.96
CA PHE A 131 9.00 -4.06 -8.59
C PHE A 131 9.94 -2.97 -8.08
N GLU A 132 10.54 -3.15 -6.90
CA GLU A 132 11.39 -2.16 -6.23
C GLU A 132 10.66 -0.83 -6.04
N PHE A 133 9.36 -0.86 -5.76
CA PHE A 133 8.56 0.34 -5.48
C PHE A 133 8.69 0.80 -4.03
N VAL A 134 8.96 -0.15 -3.14
CA VAL A 134 9.21 0.10 -1.72
C VAL A 134 10.50 -0.58 -1.30
N ALA A 135 11.09 -0.09 -0.23
CA ALA A 135 12.19 -0.74 0.47
C ALA A 135 11.81 -0.92 1.93
N CYS A 136 12.06 -2.09 2.49
CA CYS A 136 11.80 -2.42 3.88
C CYS A 136 13.12 -2.55 4.66
N SER A 137 13.14 -2.10 5.91
CA SER A 137 14.37 -2.18 6.74
C SER A 137 14.77 -3.62 7.12
N SER A 138 13.86 -4.59 6.97
CA SER A 138 14.12 -6.01 7.20
C SER A 138 13.12 -6.88 6.43
N ASP A 139 13.46 -8.15 6.20
CA ASP A 139 12.54 -9.16 5.64
C ASP A 139 11.40 -9.54 6.62
N SER A 140 11.50 -9.15 7.89
CA SER A 140 10.41 -9.28 8.86
C SER A 140 9.41 -8.12 8.70
N TYR A 141 8.60 -8.18 7.63
CA TYR A 141 7.68 -7.10 7.26
C TYR A 141 6.69 -6.67 8.34
N SER A 142 6.38 -7.53 9.31
CA SER A 142 5.49 -7.18 10.43
C SER A 142 6.03 -6.04 11.30
N THR A 143 7.35 -5.89 11.36
CA THR A 143 8.07 -4.91 12.19
C THR A 143 8.98 -4.00 11.38
N ALA A 144 9.05 -4.18 10.06
CA ALA A 144 9.91 -3.40 9.19
C ALA A 144 9.40 -1.97 9.03
N GLU A 145 10.34 -1.03 8.96
CA GLU A 145 10.06 0.30 8.45
C GLU A 145 9.92 0.23 6.93
N ILE A 146 8.98 0.97 6.36
CA ILE A 146 8.69 0.97 4.93
C ILE A 146 9.04 2.34 4.35
N PHE A 147 9.79 2.33 3.24
CA PHE A 147 10.23 3.51 2.52
C PHE A 147 9.79 3.44 1.06
N PHE A 148 9.54 4.59 0.44
CA PHE A 148 9.30 4.67 -1.00
C PHE A 148 10.59 4.85 -1.77
N THR A 149 10.68 4.18 -2.92
CA THR A 149 11.82 4.30 -3.83
C THR A 149 11.55 5.37 -4.90
N PRO A 150 12.61 5.93 -5.52
CA PRO A 150 12.46 6.80 -6.69
C PRO A 150 11.62 6.18 -7.80
N LYS A 151 11.71 4.86 -7.99
CA LYS A 151 10.99 4.11 -9.02
C LYS A 151 9.47 4.19 -8.83
N LEU A 152 8.98 4.09 -7.58
CA LEU A 152 7.54 4.28 -7.33
C LEU A 152 7.09 5.69 -7.73
N PHE A 153 7.85 6.72 -7.36
CA PHE A 153 7.50 8.11 -7.70
C PHE A 153 7.47 8.32 -9.22
N GLU A 154 8.44 7.78 -9.94
CA GLU A 154 8.47 7.82 -11.41
C GLU A 154 7.20 7.19 -12.02
N PHE A 155 6.85 5.98 -11.58
CA PHE A 155 5.68 5.26 -12.10
C PHE A 155 4.34 5.89 -11.71
N LEU A 156 4.28 6.63 -10.59
CA LEU A 156 3.13 7.44 -10.20
C LEU A 156 3.12 8.83 -10.87
N GLY A 157 4.13 9.16 -11.69
CA GLY A 157 4.29 10.47 -12.32
C GLY A 157 4.44 11.59 -11.29
N VAL A 158 5.29 11.37 -10.29
CA VAL A 158 5.65 12.33 -9.25
C VAL A 158 7.08 12.80 -9.50
N PHE A 159 7.22 14.07 -9.83
CA PHE A 159 8.53 14.65 -10.16
C PHE A 159 9.33 14.99 -8.90
N PRO A 160 10.67 14.92 -8.95
CA PRO A 160 11.53 15.31 -7.83
C PRO A 160 11.25 16.71 -7.27
N LEU A 161 10.91 17.67 -8.15
CA LEU A 161 10.54 19.03 -7.72
C LEU A 161 9.31 19.02 -6.79
N SER A 162 8.27 18.24 -7.12
CA SER A 162 7.07 18.12 -6.29
C SER A 162 7.37 17.49 -4.92
N LEU A 163 8.34 16.56 -4.85
CA LEU A 163 8.81 15.99 -3.59
C LEU A 163 9.58 17.01 -2.74
N SER A 164 10.46 17.79 -3.38
CA SER A 164 11.22 18.86 -2.70
C SER A 164 10.29 19.93 -2.14
N GLU A 165 9.31 20.38 -2.93
CA GLU A 165 8.28 21.33 -2.47
C GLU A 165 7.47 20.76 -1.29
N ALA A 166 7.07 19.49 -1.36
CA ALA A 166 6.35 18.85 -0.27
C ALA A 166 7.19 18.81 1.01
N ARG A 167 8.48 18.47 0.91
CA ARG A 167 9.41 18.48 2.04
C ARG A 167 9.53 19.87 2.67
N LEU A 168 9.74 20.91 1.86
CA LEU A 168 9.84 22.29 2.35
C LEU A 168 8.56 22.72 3.08
N LYS A 169 7.39 22.38 2.54
CA LYS A 169 6.11 22.68 3.21
C LYS A 169 5.94 21.96 4.54
N CYS A 170 6.33 20.68 4.62
CA CYS A 170 6.26 19.92 5.87
C CYS A 170 7.28 20.44 6.90
N LEU A 171 8.47 20.88 6.46
CA LEU A 171 9.49 21.49 7.31
C LEU A 171 8.99 22.82 7.90
N ALA A 172 8.40 23.69 7.06
CA ALA A 172 7.84 24.95 7.50
C ALA A 172 6.73 24.74 8.54
N ALA A 173 5.81 23.80 8.31
CA ALA A 173 4.76 23.46 9.27
C ALA A 173 5.32 22.95 10.61
N LYS A 174 6.31 22.05 10.59
CA LYS A 174 6.94 21.58 11.84
C LYS A 174 7.66 22.68 12.62
N ASN A 175 8.18 23.70 11.93
CA ASN A 175 8.83 24.82 12.61
C ASN A 175 7.79 25.76 13.23
N SER A 176 6.69 26.06 12.54
CA SER A 176 5.60 26.87 13.10
C SER A 176 4.95 26.21 14.31
N ASP A 177 4.78 24.89 14.29
CA ASP A 177 4.20 24.17 15.43
C ASP A 177 5.09 24.27 16.69
N ARG A 178 6.42 24.27 16.52
CA ARG A 178 7.37 24.43 17.62
C ARG A 178 7.33 25.83 18.21
N GLU A 179 7.31 26.86 17.37
CA GLU A 179 7.21 28.25 17.82
C GLU A 179 5.91 28.50 18.59
N SER A 180 4.79 27.87 18.18
CA SER A 180 3.51 27.97 18.89
C SER A 180 3.40 27.18 20.20
N ALA A 181 4.33 26.24 20.45
CA ALA A 181 4.35 25.44 21.67
C ALA A 181 5.25 26.04 22.77
N ASP A 182 6.09 27.00 22.40
CA ASP A 182 7.00 27.72 23.31
C ASP A 182 6.41 29.07 23.79
N GLU A 183 5.18 29.42 23.37
CA GLU A 183 4.34 30.54 23.87
C GLU A 183 3.24 30.06 24.82
#